data_AF-A0AAV3ZI18-F1
#
_entry.id   AF-A0AAV3ZI18-F1
#
_cell.length_a   1.000
_cell.length_b   1.000
_cell.length_c   1.000
_cell.angle_alpha   90.00
_cell.angle_beta   90.00
_cell.angle_gamma   90.00
#
_symmetry.space_group_name_H-M   'P 1'
#
loop_
_entity.id
_entity.type
_entity.pdbx_description
1 polymer ?
#
loop_
_entity_poly.entity_id
_entity_poly.type
_entity_poly.pdbx_seq_one_letter_code
_entity_poly.pdbx_strand_id
1 'polypeptide(L)'
;MADSDKCSGLLRSIKNKTKKIISDHKDSNLILDLLRYTQSGEDAVVSASCKATGKVFCHFISTGHLSDTRKTAVAEKDTSNEDQFCTWLKEQLVLACDMLNDHLINPAGPVAECALKVLASLLKAQGMQEVPGLGTKLIEGILIQLLSSEVNQSVLIEHLSVVLEAWGDEGNQICSLCLTHLKNMLKEVEEPTTDKYLSNFWKIIKKISSYDLKEKSRRQMTAVVCNFLKLQMPTRLYREILVGISSIMEKMSTPLMLTDFLSESFNIGGAISLMSLQGLFILMTQYNLDYPDFYTKLYSMFEPQVLSARYRARFFHLADIFLTSTHLPSYLVAAFAKRLAQLSLHAPASALYTSLPFIMNLISRHPACEVLLHRTENPLEFDHDPFLPNEPDPKNSKALESCLWELQTLERHIDPNIAERSKKRKIAETNLSELLETTTTDIMESEAKKIKKDIPINFERMAELKMPLGFKL
;
A
#
# COMPACT_ATOMS: atom_id res chain seq x y z
N MET A 1 -42.02 -19.62 2.92
CA MET A 1 -43.04 -18.71 3.47
C MET A 1 -43.19 -18.85 4.99
N ALA A 2 -43.20 -20.06 5.56
CA ALA A 2 -43.23 -20.23 7.02
C ALA A 2 -41.97 -19.68 7.75
N ASP A 3 -40.77 -19.91 7.21
CA ASP A 3 -39.53 -19.40 7.82
C ASP A 3 -39.37 -17.88 7.69
N SER A 4 -39.84 -17.28 6.59
CA SER A 4 -39.83 -15.81 6.43
C SER A 4 -40.77 -15.09 7.40
N ASP A 5 -41.93 -15.69 7.70
CA ASP A 5 -42.87 -15.14 8.68
C ASP A 5 -42.33 -15.27 10.11
N LYS A 6 -41.64 -16.38 10.42
CA LYS A 6 -40.99 -16.59 11.71
C LYS A 6 -39.83 -15.62 11.93
N CYS A 7 -39.00 -15.40 10.90
CA CYS A 7 -37.92 -14.41 10.89
C CYS A 7 -38.47 -12.99 11.12
N SER A 8 -39.53 -12.60 10.41
CA SER A 8 -40.16 -11.27 10.57
C SER A 8 -40.77 -11.06 11.97
N GLY A 9 -41.36 -12.11 12.55
CA GLY A 9 -41.85 -12.11 13.93
C GLY A 9 -40.74 -11.91 14.97
N LEU A 10 -39.61 -12.60 14.80
CA LEU A 10 -38.43 -12.45 15.65
C LEU A 10 -37.84 -11.04 15.55
N LEU A 11 -37.72 -10.48 14.34
CA LEU A 11 -37.25 -9.11 14.12
C LEU A 11 -38.13 -8.06 14.82
N ARG A 12 -39.46 -8.26 14.81
CA ARG A 12 -40.41 -7.39 15.53
C ARG A 12 -40.29 -7.54 17.05
N SER A 13 -40.08 -8.77 17.52
CA SER A 13 -39.84 -9.08 18.93
C SER A 13 -38.57 -8.39 19.46
N ILE A 14 -37.46 -8.49 18.72
CA ILE A 14 -36.18 -7.83 19.04
C ILE A 14 -36.40 -6.31 19.21
N LYS A 15 -37.01 -5.66 18.21
CA LYS A 15 -37.29 -4.20 18.27
C LYS A 15 -38.13 -3.80 19.48
N ASN A 16 -39.15 -4.59 19.82
CA ASN A 16 -40.02 -4.32 20.96
C ASN A 16 -39.28 -4.50 22.29
N LYS A 17 -38.48 -5.56 22.43
CA LYS A 17 -37.64 -5.79 23.63
C LYS A 17 -36.60 -4.69 23.80
N THR A 18 -35.93 -4.25 22.73
CA THR A 18 -35.00 -3.12 22.77
C THR A 18 -35.66 -1.84 23.28
N LYS A 19 -36.87 -1.52 22.79
CA LYS A 19 -37.61 -0.32 23.23
C LYS A 19 -37.96 -0.39 24.71
N LYS A 20 -38.37 -1.56 25.20
CA LYS A 20 -38.72 -1.77 26.62
C LYS A 20 -37.52 -1.56 27.55
N ILE A 21 -36.36 -2.12 27.19
CA ILE A 21 -35.13 -1.97 27.98
C ILE A 21 -34.68 -0.51 28.03
N ILE A 22 -34.81 0.23 26.91
CA ILE A 22 -34.44 1.66 26.87
C ILE A 22 -35.44 2.52 27.67
N SER A 23 -36.70 2.11 27.78
CA SER A 23 -37.71 2.86 28.54
C SER A 23 -37.69 2.61 30.05
N ASP A 24 -37.32 1.40 30.50
CA ASP A 24 -37.26 1.06 31.93
C ASP A 24 -36.13 0.06 32.23
N HIS A 25 -35.21 0.47 33.12
CA HIS A 25 -34.12 -0.35 33.65
C HIS A 25 -34.57 -1.67 34.31
N LYS A 26 -35.83 -1.77 34.77
CA LYS A 26 -36.38 -2.99 35.39
C LYS A 26 -36.51 -4.17 34.41
N ASP A 27 -36.60 -3.88 33.12
CA ASP A 27 -36.70 -4.89 32.05
C ASP A 27 -35.32 -5.39 31.57
N SER A 28 -34.23 -5.07 32.29
CA SER A 28 -32.86 -5.44 31.90
C SER A 28 -32.63 -6.95 31.73
N ASN A 29 -33.45 -7.81 32.34
CA ASN A 29 -33.40 -9.26 32.10
C ASN A 29 -33.62 -9.64 30.63
N LEU A 30 -34.29 -8.79 29.84
CA LEU A 30 -34.49 -8.99 28.40
C LEU A 30 -33.18 -8.91 27.60
N ILE A 31 -32.07 -8.43 28.19
CA ILE A 31 -30.73 -8.49 27.58
C ILE A 31 -30.34 -9.95 27.30
N LEU A 32 -30.64 -10.88 28.22
CA LEU A 32 -30.34 -12.30 28.05
C LEU A 32 -31.06 -12.89 26.82
N ASP A 33 -32.27 -12.43 26.54
CA ASP A 33 -33.00 -12.84 25.35
C ASP A 33 -32.38 -12.28 24.06
N LEU A 34 -31.89 -11.04 24.09
CA LEU A 34 -31.17 -10.44 22.96
C LEU A 34 -29.85 -11.15 22.68
N LEU A 35 -29.13 -11.55 23.73
CA LEU A 35 -27.90 -12.37 23.63
C LEU A 35 -28.21 -13.80 23.16
N ARG A 36 -29.36 -14.36 23.46
CA ARG A 36 -29.75 -15.66 22.86
C ARG A 36 -30.02 -15.54 21.37
N TYR A 37 -30.62 -14.44 20.92
CA TYR A 37 -30.93 -14.24 19.51
C TYR A 37 -29.69 -13.99 18.63
N THR A 38 -28.56 -13.54 19.19
CA THR A 38 -27.29 -13.46 18.46
C THR A 38 -26.72 -14.84 18.11
N GLN A 39 -27.10 -15.91 18.81
CA GLN A 39 -26.72 -17.30 18.48
C GLN A 39 -27.71 -18.00 17.53
N SER A 40 -28.66 -17.28 16.95
CA SER A 40 -29.61 -17.89 16.02
C SER A 40 -28.94 -18.29 14.70
N GLY A 41 -29.48 -19.31 14.03
CA GLY A 41 -28.97 -19.77 12.73
C GLY A 41 -29.33 -18.88 11.53
N GLU A 42 -30.05 -17.77 11.74
CA GLU A 42 -30.49 -16.86 10.68
C GLU A 42 -29.70 -15.53 10.73
N ASP A 43 -28.91 -15.26 9.70
CA ASP A 43 -28.03 -14.07 9.60
C ASP A 43 -28.76 -12.75 9.82
N ALA A 44 -30.01 -12.63 9.34
CA ALA A 44 -30.83 -11.43 9.51
C ALA A 44 -31.22 -11.19 10.99
N VAL A 45 -31.51 -12.27 11.72
CA VAL A 45 -31.87 -12.23 13.14
C VAL A 45 -30.62 -11.93 13.97
N VAL A 46 -29.48 -12.53 13.63
CA VAL A 46 -28.18 -12.25 14.26
C VAL A 46 -27.82 -10.77 14.09
N SER A 47 -27.84 -10.24 12.86
CA SER A 47 -27.53 -8.83 12.59
C SER A 47 -28.46 -7.86 13.34
N ALA A 48 -29.77 -8.15 13.36
CA ALA A 48 -30.72 -7.33 14.09
C ALA A 48 -30.51 -7.38 15.61
N SER A 49 -30.15 -8.55 16.14
CA SER A 49 -29.85 -8.75 17.56
C SER A 49 -28.56 -8.03 17.96
N CYS A 50 -27.47 -8.14 17.16
CA CYS A 50 -26.24 -7.38 17.39
C CYS A 50 -26.52 -5.86 17.44
N LYS A 51 -27.33 -5.33 16.51
CA LYS A 51 -27.72 -3.90 16.52
C LYS A 51 -28.55 -3.53 17.75
N ALA A 52 -29.47 -4.40 18.15
CA ALA A 52 -30.29 -4.20 19.34
C ALA A 52 -29.45 -4.17 20.61
N THR A 53 -28.59 -5.18 20.81
CA THR A 53 -27.66 -5.30 21.92
C THR A 53 -26.73 -4.10 21.99
N GLY A 54 -26.14 -3.70 20.85
CA GLY A 54 -25.33 -2.49 20.73
C GLY A 54 -26.06 -1.23 21.20
N LYS A 55 -27.29 -0.99 20.72
CA LYS A 55 -28.09 0.19 21.12
C LYS A 55 -28.40 0.21 22.61
N VAL A 56 -28.74 -0.95 23.18
CA VAL A 56 -29.04 -1.08 24.61
C VAL A 56 -27.81 -0.73 25.44
N PHE A 57 -26.66 -1.32 25.13
CA PHE A 57 -25.44 -1.04 25.88
C PHE A 57 -24.89 0.37 25.64
N CYS A 58 -24.97 0.92 24.42
CA CYS A 58 -24.67 2.34 24.17
C CYS A 58 -25.55 3.27 25.03
N HIS A 59 -26.83 2.94 25.20
CA HIS A 59 -27.72 3.69 26.07
C HIS A 59 -27.25 3.62 27.53
N PHE A 60 -27.04 2.42 28.07
CA PHE A 60 -26.57 2.24 29.45
C PHE A 60 -25.21 2.89 29.74
N ILE A 61 -24.31 2.87 28.75
CA ILE A 61 -23.06 3.63 28.81
C ILE A 61 -23.40 5.11 28.86
N SER A 62 -24.13 5.67 27.88
CA SER A 62 -24.43 7.11 27.87
C SER A 62 -25.15 7.65 29.11
N THR A 63 -25.94 6.81 29.80
CA THR A 63 -26.68 7.17 31.02
C THR A 63 -25.86 7.03 32.30
N GLY A 64 -24.62 6.50 32.25
CA GLY A 64 -23.74 6.40 33.43
C GLY A 64 -24.09 5.29 34.41
N HIS A 65 -24.88 4.29 34.00
CA HIS A 65 -25.20 3.13 34.83
C HIS A 65 -24.02 2.13 34.95
N LEU A 66 -22.92 2.41 34.26
CA LEU A 66 -21.69 1.59 34.23
C LEU A 66 -20.50 2.23 34.96
N SER A 67 -20.60 3.52 35.33
CA SER A 67 -19.58 4.23 36.11
C SER A 67 -19.71 3.86 37.59
N ASP A 68 -18.59 3.46 38.22
CA ASP A 68 -18.56 3.13 39.65
C ASP A 68 -19.05 4.31 40.49
N THR A 69 -20.25 4.21 41.04
CA THR A 69 -20.70 5.09 42.10
C THR A 69 -19.87 4.80 43.34
N ARG A 70 -18.84 5.63 43.54
CA ARG A 70 -18.07 5.89 44.76
C ARG A 70 -16.83 5.01 45.01
N LYS A 71 -15.67 5.60 44.71
CA LYS A 71 -14.51 5.57 45.62
C LYS A 71 -14.89 6.22 46.96
N THR A 72 -15.61 5.52 47.83
CA THR A 72 -15.58 5.82 49.27
C THR A 72 -15.43 4.51 50.00
N ALA A 73 -14.24 4.32 50.57
CA ALA A 73 -13.91 3.22 51.45
C ALA A 73 -14.97 3.05 52.54
N VAL A 74 -15.84 2.05 52.41
CA VAL A 74 -16.58 1.47 53.53
C VAL A 74 -16.60 -0.05 53.32
N ALA A 75 -16.27 -0.74 54.40
CA ALA A 75 -16.04 -2.16 54.52
C ALA A 75 -17.12 -3.08 53.90
N GLU A 76 -16.65 -4.06 53.13
CA GLU A 76 -17.02 -5.48 52.96
C GLU A 76 -18.33 -6.11 53.52
N LYS A 77 -19.40 -5.41 53.90
CA LYS A 77 -20.62 -6.11 54.40
C LYS A 77 -21.99 -5.70 53.88
N ASP A 78 -22.14 -4.65 53.07
CA ASP A 78 -23.43 -4.34 52.43
C ASP A 78 -23.21 -3.83 51.00
N THR A 79 -23.07 -4.73 50.02
CA THR A 79 -23.21 -4.33 48.60
C THR A 79 -24.68 -3.97 48.36
N SER A 80 -24.95 -2.72 47.98
CA SER A 80 -26.30 -2.28 47.61
C SER A 80 -26.82 -3.13 46.43
N ASN A 81 -28.14 -3.37 46.34
CA ASN A 81 -28.76 -4.05 45.19
C ASN A 81 -28.36 -3.39 43.84
N GLU A 82 -28.03 -2.09 43.87
CA GLU A 82 -27.53 -1.34 42.73
C GLU A 82 -26.10 -1.76 42.33
N ASP A 83 -25.22 -2.06 43.28
CA ASP A 83 -23.84 -2.50 43.00
C ASP A 83 -23.81 -3.91 42.38
N GLN A 84 -24.71 -4.79 42.84
CA GLN A 84 -24.89 -6.12 42.25
C GLN A 84 -25.43 -6.02 40.81
N PHE A 85 -26.37 -5.12 40.57
CA PHE A 85 -26.89 -4.85 39.22
C PHE A 85 -25.81 -4.28 38.29
N CYS A 86 -25.00 -3.32 38.75
CA CYS A 86 -23.88 -2.78 37.99
C CYS A 86 -22.84 -3.84 37.65
N THR A 87 -22.52 -4.73 38.60
CA THR A 87 -21.58 -5.84 38.38
C THR A 87 -22.12 -6.81 37.34
N TRP A 88 -23.39 -7.22 37.48
CA TRP A 88 -24.07 -8.07 36.50
C TRP A 88 -24.12 -7.42 35.11
N LEU A 89 -24.42 -6.12 35.01
CA LEU A 89 -24.50 -5.42 33.73
C LEU A 89 -23.12 -5.33 33.05
N LYS A 90 -22.04 -5.18 33.81
CA LYS A 90 -20.65 -5.25 33.30
C LYS A 90 -20.32 -6.65 32.78
N GLU A 91 -20.72 -7.71 33.48
CA GLU A 91 -20.55 -9.09 33.01
C GLU A 91 -21.31 -9.34 31.70
N GLN A 92 -22.56 -8.89 31.61
CA GLN A 92 -23.34 -9.01 30.38
C GLN A 92 -22.75 -8.20 29.22
N LEU A 93 -22.14 -7.04 29.50
CA LEU A 93 -21.44 -6.26 28.49
C LEU A 93 -20.19 -6.98 27.98
N VAL A 94 -19.40 -7.60 28.87
CA VAL A 94 -18.25 -8.41 28.47
C VAL A 94 -18.70 -9.58 27.59
N LEU A 95 -19.71 -10.35 28.03
CA LEU A 95 -20.27 -11.44 27.24
C LEU A 95 -20.78 -10.97 25.88
N ALA A 96 -21.47 -9.84 25.82
CA ALA A 96 -21.94 -9.27 24.56
C ALA A 96 -20.78 -8.93 23.62
N CYS A 97 -19.68 -8.42 24.16
CA CYS A 97 -18.50 -8.06 23.38
C CYS A 97 -17.74 -9.29 22.88
N ASP A 98 -17.61 -10.33 23.69
CA ASP A 98 -17.02 -11.61 23.29
C ASP A 98 -17.83 -12.23 22.14
N MET A 99 -19.16 -12.26 22.26
CA MET A 99 -20.04 -12.74 21.18
C MET A 99 -19.95 -11.89 19.91
N LEU A 100 -19.86 -10.57 20.04
CA LEU A 100 -19.68 -9.68 18.88
C LEU A 100 -18.33 -9.90 18.20
N ASN A 101 -17.27 -10.17 18.98
CA ASN A 101 -15.96 -10.52 18.46
C ASN A 101 -15.99 -11.85 17.71
N ASP A 102 -16.66 -12.88 18.24
CA ASP A 102 -16.81 -14.18 17.56
C ASP A 102 -17.53 -14.04 16.20
N HIS A 103 -18.50 -13.12 16.10
CA HIS A 103 -19.21 -12.85 14.85
C HIS A 103 -18.36 -12.10 13.80
N LEU A 104 -17.17 -11.60 14.13
CA LEU A 104 -16.25 -11.02 13.14
C LEU A 104 -15.67 -12.07 12.18
N ILE A 105 -15.59 -13.34 12.61
CA ILE A 105 -15.14 -14.47 11.77
C ILE A 105 -16.29 -15.07 10.93
N ASN A 106 -17.54 -14.66 11.17
CA ASN A 106 -18.70 -15.29 10.53
C ASN A 106 -18.60 -15.26 8.99
N PRO A 107 -18.82 -16.39 8.28
CA PRO A 107 -18.79 -16.45 6.81
C PRO A 107 -19.76 -15.46 6.14
N ALA A 108 -20.84 -15.07 6.81
CA ALA A 108 -21.76 -14.05 6.33
C ALA A 108 -21.18 -12.64 6.51
N GLY A 109 -20.59 -12.08 5.44
CA GLY A 109 -20.02 -10.72 5.42
C GLY A 109 -20.91 -9.61 6.04
N PRO A 110 -22.23 -9.56 5.77
CA PRO A 110 -23.12 -8.55 6.38
C PRO A 110 -23.20 -8.64 7.91
N VAL A 111 -23.04 -9.83 8.48
CA VAL A 111 -23.06 -10.05 9.93
C VAL A 111 -21.76 -9.55 10.56
N ALA A 112 -20.60 -9.89 9.96
CA ALA A 112 -19.30 -9.42 10.41
C ALA A 112 -19.17 -7.88 10.36
N GLU A 113 -19.60 -7.26 9.26
CA GLU A 113 -19.63 -5.78 9.16
C GLU A 113 -20.57 -5.15 10.21
N CYS A 114 -21.71 -5.79 10.46
CA CYS A 114 -22.65 -5.33 11.45
C CYS A 114 -22.05 -5.39 12.86
N ALA A 115 -21.39 -6.51 13.20
CA ALA A 115 -20.72 -6.69 14.47
C ALA A 115 -19.62 -5.63 14.67
N LEU A 116 -18.78 -5.38 13.66
CA LEU A 116 -17.74 -4.33 13.73
C LEU A 116 -18.33 -2.93 13.92
N LYS A 117 -19.40 -2.58 13.19
CA LYS A 117 -20.09 -1.28 13.34
C LYS A 117 -20.69 -1.13 14.74
N VAL A 118 -21.22 -2.20 15.32
CA VAL A 118 -21.75 -2.21 16.69
C VAL A 118 -20.61 -2.03 17.70
N LEU A 119 -19.50 -2.77 17.57
CA LEU A 119 -18.33 -2.62 18.43
C LEU A 119 -17.75 -1.19 18.36
N ALA A 120 -17.69 -0.59 17.17
CA ALA A 120 -17.28 0.80 17.01
C ALA A 120 -18.24 1.77 17.72
N SER A 121 -19.55 1.52 17.68
CA SER A 121 -20.54 2.34 18.40
C SER A 121 -20.42 2.22 19.92
N LEU A 122 -20.08 1.03 20.43
CA LEU A 122 -19.80 0.81 21.85
C LEU A 122 -18.52 1.54 22.27
N LEU A 123 -17.46 1.44 21.48
CA LEU A 123 -16.23 2.20 21.69
C LEU A 123 -16.50 3.71 21.71
N LYS A 124 -17.29 4.24 20.77
CA LYS A 124 -17.67 5.65 20.73
C LYS A 124 -18.43 6.08 21.98
N ALA A 125 -19.37 5.25 22.45
CA ALA A 125 -20.11 5.53 23.68
C ALA A 125 -19.18 5.54 24.92
N GLN A 126 -18.16 4.68 24.95
CA GLN A 126 -17.15 4.64 26.01
C GLN A 126 -16.18 5.81 25.97
N GLY A 127 -15.83 6.36 24.80
CA GLY A 127 -14.98 7.56 24.73
C GLY A 127 -15.64 8.78 25.41
N MET A 128 -16.97 8.81 25.48
CA MET A 128 -17.74 9.89 26.11
C MET A 128 -17.85 9.76 27.64
N GLN A 129 -17.53 8.59 28.20
CA GLN A 129 -17.55 8.34 29.65
C GLN A 129 -16.32 7.51 30.03
N GLU A 130 -15.39 8.08 30.78
CA GLU A 130 -14.13 7.44 31.20
C GLU A 130 -14.35 6.15 32.02
N VAL A 131 -14.71 5.04 31.37
CA VAL A 131 -14.71 3.70 31.96
C VAL A 131 -13.31 3.10 31.76
N PRO A 132 -12.48 3.01 32.80
CA PRO A 132 -11.09 2.58 32.65
C PRO A 132 -10.99 1.10 32.25
N GLY A 133 -10.22 0.82 31.19
CA GLY A 133 -9.74 -0.54 30.85
C GLY A 133 -10.65 -1.41 29.98
N LEU A 134 -11.94 -1.08 29.81
CA LEU A 134 -12.83 -1.89 28.94
C LEU A 134 -12.54 -1.65 27.45
N GLY A 135 -12.28 -0.40 27.06
CA GLY A 135 -11.95 -0.05 25.67
C GLY A 135 -10.69 -0.74 25.14
N THR A 136 -9.69 -0.98 26.00
CA THR A 136 -8.46 -1.67 25.59
C THR A 136 -8.72 -3.15 25.28
N LYS A 137 -9.52 -3.83 26.13
CA LYS A 137 -9.91 -5.23 25.91
C LYS A 137 -10.75 -5.40 24.65
N LEU A 138 -11.61 -4.42 24.33
CA LEU A 138 -12.40 -4.45 23.10
C LEU A 138 -11.53 -4.31 21.85
N ILE A 139 -10.60 -3.36 21.86
CA ILE A 139 -9.65 -3.18 20.75
C ILE A 139 -8.80 -4.44 20.58
N GLU A 140 -8.33 -5.03 21.68
CA GLU A 140 -7.60 -6.29 21.67
C GLU A 140 -8.40 -7.43 21.04
N GLY A 141 -9.65 -7.64 21.49
CA GLY A 141 -10.55 -8.65 20.92
C GLY A 141 -10.83 -8.44 19.43
N ILE A 142 -11.07 -7.20 19.01
CA ILE A 142 -11.23 -6.86 17.59
C ILE A 142 -9.97 -7.23 16.80
N LEU A 143 -8.78 -6.85 17.29
CA LEU A 143 -7.52 -7.10 16.59
C LEU A 143 -7.19 -8.59 16.51
N ILE A 144 -7.44 -9.36 17.57
CA ILE A 144 -7.27 -10.83 17.58
C ILE A 144 -8.09 -11.46 16.46
N GLN A 145 -9.36 -11.09 16.35
CA GLN A 145 -10.24 -11.64 15.33
C GLN A 145 -9.86 -11.14 13.93
N LEU A 146 -9.48 -9.86 13.78
CA LEU A 146 -8.96 -9.29 12.52
C LEU A 146 -7.69 -9.97 12.01
N LEU A 147 -6.88 -10.49 12.93
CA LEU A 147 -5.66 -11.22 12.68
C LEU A 147 -5.89 -12.74 12.65
N SER A 148 -7.10 -13.22 12.38
CA SER A 148 -7.35 -14.66 12.21
C SER A 148 -6.41 -15.28 11.16
N SER A 149 -5.83 -16.44 11.49
CA SER A 149 -5.01 -17.25 10.57
C SER A 149 -5.84 -17.97 9.51
N GLU A 150 -7.14 -18.16 9.77
CA GLU A 150 -8.01 -19.01 8.95
C GLU A 150 -8.71 -18.22 7.83
N VAL A 151 -9.07 -16.95 8.08
CA VAL A 151 -9.91 -16.13 7.18
C VAL A 151 -9.16 -14.88 6.69
N ASN A 152 -9.26 -14.60 5.39
CA ASN A 152 -8.79 -13.33 4.85
C ASN A 152 -9.82 -12.24 5.16
N GLN A 153 -9.50 -11.34 6.09
CA GLN A 153 -10.43 -10.33 6.59
C GLN A 153 -10.25 -8.97 5.91
N SER A 154 -9.65 -8.95 4.72
CA SER A 154 -9.38 -7.71 4.00
C SER A 154 -10.56 -6.75 3.85
N VAL A 155 -11.77 -7.26 3.56
CA VAL A 155 -12.99 -6.44 3.44
C VAL A 155 -13.38 -5.82 4.79
N LEU A 156 -13.21 -6.56 5.88
CA LEU A 156 -13.52 -6.08 7.22
C LEU A 156 -12.48 -5.03 7.68
N ILE A 157 -11.21 -5.20 7.29
CA ILE A 157 -10.12 -4.25 7.58
C ILE A 157 -10.35 -2.91 6.86
N GLU A 158 -10.99 -2.88 5.69
CA GLU A 158 -11.36 -1.60 5.05
C GLU A 158 -12.31 -0.77 5.93
N HIS A 159 -13.20 -1.44 6.65
CA HIS A 159 -14.15 -0.84 7.59
C HIS A 159 -13.53 -0.47 8.95
N LEU A 160 -12.25 -0.80 9.19
CA LEU A 160 -11.53 -0.45 10.42
C LEU A 160 -11.46 1.07 10.66
N SER A 161 -11.61 1.90 9.62
CA SER A 161 -11.71 3.36 9.79
C SER A 161 -12.82 3.76 10.75
N VAL A 162 -13.95 3.04 10.76
CA VAL A 162 -15.08 3.32 11.67
C VAL A 162 -14.68 3.12 13.13
N VAL A 163 -13.78 2.17 13.41
CA VAL A 163 -13.25 1.92 14.75
C VAL A 163 -12.19 2.97 15.11
N LEU A 164 -11.29 3.30 14.19
CA LEU A 164 -10.21 4.28 14.42
C LEU A 164 -10.74 5.70 14.66
N GLU A 165 -11.89 6.03 14.08
CA GLU A 165 -12.57 7.32 14.25
C GLU A 165 -13.57 7.35 15.41
N ALA A 166 -13.70 6.25 16.17
CA ALA A 166 -14.75 6.12 17.19
C ALA A 166 -14.66 7.18 18.30
N TRP A 167 -13.45 7.67 18.63
CA TRP A 167 -13.24 8.73 19.65
C TRP A 167 -13.00 10.12 19.05
N GLY A 168 -13.32 10.36 17.77
CA GLY A 168 -13.19 11.68 17.14
C GLY A 168 -11.74 12.19 17.13
N ASP A 169 -11.50 13.39 17.67
CA ASP A 169 -10.17 14.03 17.75
C ASP A 169 -9.17 13.23 18.62
N GLU A 170 -9.66 12.31 19.45
CA GLU A 170 -8.86 11.34 20.19
C GLU A 170 -8.56 10.04 19.42
N GLY A 171 -8.85 9.95 18.12
CA GLY A 171 -8.51 8.79 17.27
C GLY A 171 -7.02 8.40 17.34
N ASN A 172 -6.16 9.37 17.68
CA ASN A 172 -4.75 9.15 17.99
C ASN A 172 -4.51 8.18 19.17
N GLN A 173 -5.39 8.19 20.16
CA GLN A 173 -5.34 7.30 21.33
C GLN A 173 -5.74 5.88 20.94
N ILE A 174 -6.78 5.72 20.12
CA ILE A 174 -7.15 4.40 19.56
C ILE A 174 -6.00 3.85 18.72
N CYS A 175 -5.39 4.66 17.84
CA CYS A 175 -4.23 4.25 17.07
C CYS A 175 -3.06 3.80 17.96
N SER A 176 -2.79 4.52 19.06
CA SER A 176 -1.76 4.15 20.03
C SER A 176 -2.07 2.83 20.74
N LEU A 177 -3.33 2.59 21.11
CA LEU A 177 -3.78 1.33 21.70
C LEU A 177 -3.64 0.18 20.70
N CYS A 178 -4.12 0.35 19.47
CA CYS A 178 -3.98 -0.65 18.41
C CYS A 178 -2.51 -1.02 18.19
N LEU A 179 -1.61 -0.05 18.08
CA LEU A 179 -0.18 -0.31 17.91
C LEU A 179 0.45 -1.00 19.13
N THR A 180 -0.05 -0.73 20.34
CA THR A 180 0.41 -1.42 21.56
C THR A 180 0.01 -2.89 21.54
N HIS A 181 -1.24 -3.19 21.21
CA HIS A 181 -1.73 -4.57 21.10
C HIS A 181 -1.03 -5.30 19.96
N LEU A 182 -0.92 -4.70 18.77
CA LEU A 182 -0.16 -5.28 17.64
C LEU A 182 1.29 -5.61 18.02
N LYS A 183 1.95 -4.72 18.78
CA LYS A 183 3.30 -4.97 19.27
C LYS A 183 3.37 -6.15 20.24
N ASN A 184 2.39 -6.30 21.12
CA ASN A 184 2.32 -7.41 22.07
C ASN A 184 2.02 -8.73 21.35
N MET A 185 1.05 -8.72 20.44
CA MET A 185 0.72 -9.89 19.63
C MET A 185 1.95 -10.40 18.86
N LEU A 186 2.73 -9.51 18.24
CA LEU A 186 3.99 -9.89 17.56
C LEU A 186 5.04 -10.54 18.47
N LYS A 187 5.01 -10.34 19.79
CA LYS A 187 5.93 -11.02 20.72
C LYS A 187 5.49 -12.45 21.03
N GLU A 188 4.20 -12.73 20.90
CA GLU A 188 3.56 -13.99 21.26
C GLU A 188 3.33 -14.90 20.03
N VAL A 189 3.71 -14.44 18.83
CA VAL A 189 3.58 -15.24 17.61
C VAL A 189 4.55 -16.41 17.64
N GLU A 190 4.00 -17.63 17.65
CA GLU A 190 4.75 -18.86 17.38
C GLU A 190 4.91 -19.06 15.86
N GLU A 191 6.12 -19.39 15.41
CA GLU A 191 6.42 -19.69 13.99
C GLU A 191 6.06 -21.16 13.67
N PRO A 192 5.47 -21.49 12.50
CA PRO A 192 5.30 -20.65 11.30
C PRO A 192 3.97 -19.89 11.23
N THR A 193 4.02 -18.65 10.75
CA THR A 193 2.82 -17.82 10.51
C THR A 193 2.15 -18.14 9.18
N THR A 194 0.83 -17.97 9.11
CA THR A 194 0.06 -18.15 7.87
C THR A 194 0.12 -16.90 6.98
N ASP A 195 0.18 -17.08 5.66
CA ASP A 195 0.13 -16.00 4.67
C ASP A 195 -1.04 -15.02 4.88
N LYS A 196 -2.19 -15.55 5.30
CA LYS A 196 -3.41 -14.76 5.61
C LYS A 196 -3.18 -13.83 6.80
N TYR A 197 -2.58 -14.33 7.87
CA TYR A 197 -2.23 -13.54 9.06
C TYR A 197 -1.33 -12.37 8.67
N LEU A 198 -0.25 -12.64 7.94
CA LEU A 198 0.71 -11.62 7.52
C LEU A 198 0.08 -10.57 6.58
N SER A 199 -0.80 -11.00 5.67
CA SER A 199 -1.53 -10.08 4.78
C SER A 199 -2.50 -9.19 5.54
N ASN A 200 -3.27 -9.75 6.49
CA ASN A 200 -4.18 -8.98 7.34
C ASN A 200 -3.40 -7.98 8.19
N PHE A 201 -2.29 -8.40 8.81
CA PHE A 201 -1.43 -7.56 9.63
C PHE A 201 -0.88 -6.34 8.86
N TRP A 202 -0.35 -6.57 7.64
CA TRP A 202 0.14 -5.49 6.79
C TRP A 202 -0.96 -4.49 6.41
N LYS A 203 -2.17 -4.97 6.09
CA LYS A 203 -3.31 -4.10 5.77
C LYS A 203 -3.72 -3.22 6.95
N ILE A 204 -3.68 -3.76 8.17
CA ILE A 204 -3.95 -2.98 9.39
C ILE A 204 -2.89 -1.89 9.58
N ILE A 205 -1.60 -2.21 9.45
CA ILE A 205 -0.52 -1.21 9.52
C ILE A 205 -0.77 -0.08 8.51
N LYS A 206 -1.05 -0.43 7.25
CA LYS A 206 -1.30 0.54 6.18
C LYS A 206 -2.52 1.43 6.45
N LYS A 207 -3.57 0.86 7.05
CA LYS A 207 -4.76 1.62 7.42
C LYS A 207 -4.45 2.61 8.55
N ILE A 208 -3.71 2.18 9.58
CA ILE A 208 -3.28 3.07 10.68
C ILE A 208 -2.35 4.17 10.17
N SER A 209 -1.43 3.87 9.23
CA SER A 209 -0.52 4.87 8.67
C SER A 209 -1.21 5.95 7.82
N SER A 210 -2.49 5.75 7.46
CA SER A 210 -3.28 6.76 6.75
C SER A 210 -3.73 7.91 7.67
N TYR A 211 -3.64 7.73 8.99
CA TYR A 211 -3.99 8.74 9.99
C TYR A 211 -2.76 9.53 10.44
N ASP A 212 -3.00 10.73 10.99
CA ASP A 212 -1.92 11.53 11.57
C ASP A 212 -1.56 11.05 12.98
N LEU A 213 -0.30 10.68 13.17
CA LEU A 213 0.17 9.99 14.38
C LEU A 213 1.00 10.94 15.25
N LYS A 214 0.61 11.04 16.53
CA LYS A 214 1.44 11.70 17.57
C LYS A 214 2.76 10.96 17.80
N GLU A 215 3.75 11.66 18.35
CA GLU A 215 5.13 11.16 18.52
C GLU A 215 5.21 9.78 19.23
N LYS A 216 4.42 9.57 20.28
CA LYS A 216 4.33 8.27 20.98
C LYS A 216 3.87 7.15 20.05
N SER A 217 2.81 7.39 19.27
CA SER A 217 2.27 6.45 18.30
C SER A 217 3.26 6.20 17.14
N ARG A 218 4.02 7.21 16.71
CA ARG A 218 5.11 7.04 15.72
C ARG A 218 6.21 6.10 16.22
N ARG A 219 6.59 6.19 17.51
CA ARG A 219 7.56 5.25 18.12
C ARG A 219 7.01 3.83 18.19
N GLN A 220 5.73 3.66 18.49
CA GLN A 220 5.06 2.36 18.49
C GLN A 220 4.99 1.79 17.07
N MET A 221 4.67 2.62 16.06
CA MET A 221 4.66 2.24 14.65
C MET A 221 6.01 1.70 14.21
N THR A 222 7.11 2.40 14.53
CA THR A 222 8.48 1.92 14.26
C THR A 222 8.68 0.51 14.84
N ALA A 223 8.33 0.30 16.11
CA ALA A 223 8.54 -0.99 16.77
C ALA A 223 7.70 -2.12 16.15
N VAL A 224 6.43 -1.84 15.80
CA VAL A 224 5.54 -2.81 15.15
C VAL A 224 6.08 -3.19 13.77
N VAL A 225 6.44 -2.21 12.95
CA VAL A 225 6.98 -2.45 11.59
C VAL A 225 8.28 -3.24 11.66
N CYS A 226 9.23 -2.84 12.50
CA CYS A 226 10.51 -3.55 12.61
C CYS A 226 10.35 -4.99 13.12
N ASN A 227 9.43 -5.23 14.06
CA ASN A 227 9.16 -6.60 14.53
C ASN A 227 8.42 -7.43 13.49
N PHE A 228 7.48 -6.82 12.76
CA PHE A 228 6.75 -7.49 11.68
C PHE A 228 7.70 -7.93 10.57
N LEU A 229 8.63 -7.06 10.13
CA LEU A 229 9.58 -7.36 9.06
C LEU A 229 10.60 -8.47 9.39
N LYS A 230 10.72 -8.89 10.65
CA LYS A 230 11.56 -10.03 11.04
C LYS A 230 10.93 -11.37 10.71
N LEU A 231 9.61 -11.42 10.51
CA LEU A 231 8.89 -12.65 10.20
C LEU A 231 9.23 -13.11 8.77
N GLN A 232 9.28 -14.43 8.55
CA GLN A 232 9.39 -15.03 7.22
C GLN A 232 8.12 -14.72 6.41
N MET A 233 8.26 -14.06 5.25
CA MET A 233 7.10 -13.64 4.45
C MET A 233 7.12 -14.19 3.01
N PRO A 234 5.93 -14.46 2.44
CA PRO A 234 5.80 -14.80 1.03
C PRO A 234 6.27 -13.67 0.10
N THR A 235 6.85 -14.03 -1.06
CA THR A 235 7.36 -13.07 -2.05
C THR A 235 6.33 -12.05 -2.51
N ARG A 236 5.06 -12.44 -2.60
CA ARG A 236 3.96 -11.53 -2.98
C ARG A 236 3.79 -10.42 -1.96
N LEU A 237 3.71 -10.78 -0.68
CA LEU A 237 3.53 -9.81 0.40
C LEU A 237 4.77 -8.91 0.53
N TYR A 238 5.96 -9.49 0.40
CA TYR A 238 7.22 -8.74 0.41
C TYR A 238 7.26 -7.63 -0.65
N ARG A 239 6.81 -7.91 -1.88
CA ARG A 239 6.68 -6.89 -2.95
C ARG A 239 5.65 -5.82 -2.59
N GLU A 240 4.49 -6.21 -2.06
CA GLU A 240 3.45 -5.27 -1.61
C GLU A 240 3.96 -4.36 -0.48
N ILE A 241 4.78 -4.89 0.42
CA ILE A 241 5.43 -4.15 1.50
C ILE A 241 6.37 -3.09 0.95
N LEU A 242 7.28 -3.44 0.06
CA LEU A 242 8.26 -2.51 -0.51
C LEU A 242 7.60 -1.34 -1.25
N VAL A 243 6.49 -1.58 -1.94
CA VAL A 243 5.74 -0.51 -2.62
C VAL A 243 5.11 0.46 -1.63
N GLY A 244 4.59 -0.04 -0.50
CA GLY A 244 3.88 0.74 0.52
C GLY A 244 4.76 1.34 1.62
N ILE A 245 5.97 0.82 1.83
CA ILE A 245 6.84 1.19 2.96
C ILE A 245 7.17 2.68 2.97
N SER A 246 7.30 3.31 1.79
CA SER A 246 7.57 4.75 1.68
C SER A 246 6.53 5.60 2.40
N SER A 247 5.25 5.22 2.31
CA SER A 247 4.16 5.94 3.02
C SER A 247 4.19 5.72 4.53
N ILE A 248 4.66 4.56 4.98
CA ILE A 248 4.76 4.21 6.39
C ILE A 248 5.97 4.90 7.04
N MET A 249 7.06 5.08 6.29
CA MET A 249 8.27 5.77 6.75
C MET A 249 7.98 7.19 7.25
N GLU A 250 7.11 7.94 6.57
CA GLU A 250 6.70 9.29 7.01
C GLU A 250 6.05 9.29 8.41
N LYS A 251 5.41 8.18 8.78
CA LYS A 251 4.70 7.99 10.04
C LYS A 251 5.54 7.29 11.11
N MET A 252 6.77 6.89 10.82
CA MET A 252 7.69 6.34 11.80
C MET A 252 8.45 7.44 12.54
N SER A 253 8.88 7.16 13.77
CA SER A 253 9.74 8.07 14.54
C SER A 253 11.20 8.03 14.07
N THR A 254 11.67 6.84 13.70
CA THR A 254 13.06 6.56 13.35
C THR A 254 13.11 5.64 12.12
N PRO A 255 12.88 6.17 10.91
CA PRO A 255 12.85 5.38 9.67
C PRO A 255 14.19 4.74 9.31
N LEU A 256 15.31 5.27 9.83
CA LEU A 256 16.66 4.72 9.66
C LEU A 256 16.78 3.24 10.09
N MET A 257 15.89 2.73 10.94
CA MET A 257 15.86 1.31 11.31
C MET A 257 15.54 0.38 10.12
N LEU A 258 15.01 0.92 9.01
CA LEU A 258 14.73 0.17 7.79
C LEU A 258 15.91 0.11 6.82
N THR A 259 17.04 0.73 7.16
CA THR A 259 18.23 0.82 6.30
C THR A 259 18.69 -0.57 5.86
N ASP A 260 18.91 -1.48 6.80
CA ASP A 260 19.42 -2.83 6.50
C ASP A 260 18.42 -3.59 5.62
N PHE A 261 17.13 -3.52 5.96
CA PHE A 261 16.06 -4.16 5.19
C PHE A 261 16.00 -3.64 3.75
N LEU A 262 16.01 -2.31 3.55
CA LEU A 262 15.92 -1.70 2.23
C LEU A 262 17.18 -1.90 1.41
N SER A 263 18.36 -1.86 2.05
CA SER A 263 19.65 -2.10 1.42
C SER A 263 19.76 -3.54 0.94
N GLU A 264 19.38 -4.51 1.77
CA GLU A 264 19.35 -5.91 1.37
C GLU A 264 18.33 -6.15 0.26
N SER A 265 17.13 -5.57 0.37
CA SER A 265 16.11 -5.62 -0.68
C SER A 265 16.63 -5.05 -2.00
N PHE A 266 17.42 -3.97 -1.94
CA PHE A 266 18.03 -3.35 -3.11
C PHE A 266 19.12 -4.23 -3.74
N ASN A 267 19.88 -4.95 -2.91
CA ASN A 267 20.94 -5.83 -3.37
C ASN A 267 20.43 -7.09 -4.10
N ILE A 268 19.25 -7.62 -3.73
CA ILE A 268 18.61 -8.78 -4.38
C ILE A 268 18.47 -8.60 -5.91
N GLY A 269 18.17 -7.39 -6.38
CA GLY A 269 18.02 -7.10 -7.81
C GLY A 269 16.62 -7.38 -8.40
N GLY A 270 16.50 -7.16 -9.71
CA GLY A 270 15.26 -7.35 -10.47
C GLY A 270 14.11 -6.45 -10.02
N ALA A 271 12.88 -6.98 -9.99
CA ALA A 271 11.71 -6.19 -9.62
C ALA A 271 11.72 -5.70 -8.15
N ILE A 272 12.41 -6.43 -7.26
CA ILE A 272 12.47 -6.11 -5.83
C ILE A 272 13.31 -4.85 -5.60
N SER A 273 14.48 -4.76 -6.25
CA SER A 273 15.35 -3.57 -6.13
C SER A 273 14.67 -2.30 -6.67
N LEU A 274 13.87 -2.42 -7.73
CA LEU A 274 13.06 -1.31 -8.24
C LEU A 274 12.03 -0.83 -7.22
N MET A 275 11.40 -1.75 -6.48
CA MET A 275 10.40 -1.41 -5.47
C MET A 275 11.04 -0.81 -4.21
N SER A 276 12.22 -1.27 -3.81
CA SER A 276 12.94 -0.74 -2.63
C SER A 276 13.56 0.64 -2.88
N LEU A 277 13.84 1.00 -4.14
CA LEU A 277 14.52 2.24 -4.51
C LEU A 277 13.84 3.50 -3.93
N GLN A 278 12.51 3.57 -3.86
CA GLN A 278 11.84 4.72 -3.24
C GLN A 278 12.17 4.81 -1.74
N GLY A 279 12.08 3.69 -1.01
CA GLY A 279 12.38 3.69 0.42
C GLY A 279 13.80 4.16 0.66
N LEU A 280 14.75 3.65 -0.14
CA LEU A 280 16.15 4.05 -0.07
C LEU A 280 16.34 5.55 -0.42
N PHE A 281 15.66 6.04 -1.47
CA PHE A 281 15.67 7.45 -1.84
C PHE A 281 15.25 8.36 -0.69
N ILE A 282 14.18 8.01 0.03
CA ILE A 282 13.71 8.78 1.19
C ILE A 282 14.76 8.76 2.30
N LEU A 283 15.39 7.60 2.58
CA LEU A 283 16.48 7.53 3.56
C LEU A 283 17.69 8.38 3.17
N MET A 284 18.09 8.37 1.90
CA MET A 284 19.23 9.15 1.41
C MET A 284 18.94 10.65 1.48
N THR A 285 17.76 11.09 1.03
CA THR A 285 17.44 12.51 0.88
C THR A 285 16.96 13.19 2.17
N GLN A 286 16.15 12.51 2.98
CA GLN A 286 15.55 13.09 4.18
C GLN A 286 16.32 12.74 5.45
N TYR A 287 16.99 11.59 5.46
CA TYR A 287 17.71 11.07 6.63
C TYR A 287 19.22 11.00 6.43
N ASN A 288 19.74 11.58 5.33
CA ASN A 288 21.16 11.64 4.98
C ASN A 288 21.88 10.29 5.08
N LEU A 289 21.19 9.22 4.65
CA LEU A 289 21.81 7.90 4.56
C LEU A 289 22.83 7.89 3.40
N ASP A 290 24.08 7.59 3.73
CA ASP A 290 25.11 7.33 2.72
C ASP A 290 25.07 5.86 2.28
N TYR A 291 24.60 5.63 1.05
CA TYR A 291 24.65 4.30 0.44
C TYR A 291 25.91 4.17 -0.44
N PRO A 292 26.87 3.29 -0.08
CA PRO A 292 28.10 3.13 -0.86
C PRO A 292 27.81 2.59 -2.26
N ASP A 293 28.56 3.06 -3.26
CA ASP A 293 28.45 2.62 -4.66
C ASP A 293 27.03 2.69 -5.25
N PHE A 294 26.22 3.63 -4.76
CA PHE A 294 24.84 3.82 -5.19
C PHE A 294 24.68 3.87 -6.71
N TYR A 295 25.50 4.67 -7.39
CA TYR A 295 25.40 4.83 -8.85
C TYR A 295 25.84 3.59 -9.62
N THR A 296 26.79 2.81 -9.11
CA THR A 296 27.19 1.52 -9.69
C THR A 296 26.01 0.55 -9.65
N LYS A 297 25.31 0.50 -8.52
CA LYS A 297 24.12 -0.35 -8.38
C LYS A 297 22.96 0.18 -9.23
N LEU A 298 22.71 1.49 -9.23
CA LEU A 298 21.70 2.11 -10.11
C LEU A 298 21.99 1.82 -11.59
N TYR A 299 23.24 1.88 -12.01
CA TYR A 299 23.67 1.54 -13.37
C TYR A 299 23.39 0.08 -13.72
N SER A 300 23.66 -0.85 -12.80
CA SER A 300 23.33 -2.27 -12.99
C SER A 300 21.83 -2.52 -13.16
N MET A 301 20.97 -1.67 -12.60
CA MET A 301 19.51 -1.80 -12.73
C MET A 301 18.98 -1.42 -14.10
N PHE A 302 19.75 -0.71 -14.93
CA PHE A 302 19.37 -0.48 -16.32
C PHE A 302 19.51 -1.79 -17.11
N GLU A 303 18.46 -2.60 -17.07
CA GLU A 303 18.30 -3.88 -17.76
C GLU A 303 17.10 -3.85 -18.71
N PRO A 304 17.06 -4.73 -19.73
CA PRO A 304 15.93 -4.79 -20.68
C PRO A 304 14.57 -4.95 -19.99
N GLN A 305 14.53 -5.67 -18.86
CA GLN A 305 13.30 -5.94 -18.10
C GLN A 305 12.69 -4.67 -17.52
N VAL A 306 13.51 -3.66 -17.16
CA VAL A 306 13.05 -2.42 -16.53
C VAL A 306 12.21 -1.58 -17.49
N LEU A 307 12.55 -1.60 -18.78
CA LEU A 307 11.80 -0.88 -19.82
C LEU A 307 10.37 -1.41 -20.01
N SER A 308 10.15 -2.69 -19.68
CA SER A 308 8.83 -3.33 -19.76
C SER A 308 8.19 -3.55 -18.38
N ALA A 309 8.82 -3.10 -17.30
CA ALA A 309 8.34 -3.33 -15.94
C ALA A 309 7.10 -2.48 -15.63
N ARG A 310 6.18 -3.04 -14.82
CA ARG A 310 4.98 -2.34 -14.32
C ARG A 310 5.33 -1.05 -13.56
N TYR A 311 6.47 -1.03 -12.87
CA TYR A 311 6.92 0.10 -12.05
C TYR A 311 7.95 0.99 -12.76
N ARG A 312 8.08 0.91 -14.10
CA ARG A 312 9.05 1.69 -14.87
C ARG A 312 8.88 3.20 -14.68
N ALA A 313 7.65 3.71 -14.60
CA ALA A 313 7.36 5.13 -14.44
C ALA A 313 8.03 5.67 -13.15
N ARG A 314 7.85 4.95 -12.03
CA ARG A 314 8.47 5.27 -10.75
C ARG A 314 9.99 5.17 -10.80
N PHE A 315 10.53 4.15 -11.47
CA PHE A 315 11.97 4.01 -11.64
C PHE A 315 12.58 5.17 -12.42
N PHE A 316 12.04 5.51 -13.59
CA PHE A 316 12.54 6.62 -14.41
C PHE A 316 12.36 7.97 -13.73
N HIS A 317 11.29 8.18 -12.97
CA HIS A 317 11.13 9.37 -12.14
C HIS A 317 12.27 9.52 -11.12
N LEU A 318 12.54 8.46 -10.35
CA LEU A 318 13.61 8.47 -9.35
C LEU A 318 14.99 8.59 -10.00
N ALA A 319 15.24 7.85 -11.08
CA ALA A 319 16.49 7.90 -11.83
C ALA A 319 16.76 9.32 -12.39
N ASP A 320 15.73 10.01 -12.88
CA ASP A 320 15.86 11.40 -13.33
C ASP A 320 16.29 12.33 -12.18
N ILE A 321 15.65 12.18 -11.01
CA ILE A 321 16.01 12.96 -9.81
C ILE A 321 17.47 12.69 -9.41
N PHE A 322 17.89 11.42 -9.34
CA PHE A 322 19.26 11.06 -8.99
C PHE A 322 20.29 11.63 -9.99
N LEU A 323 19.99 11.56 -11.28
CA LEU A 323 20.88 12.02 -12.34
C LEU A 323 20.78 13.53 -12.61
N THR A 324 19.98 14.27 -11.85
CA THR A 324 19.93 15.74 -11.89
C THR A 324 21.01 16.38 -10.97
N SER A 325 21.69 15.59 -10.14
CA SER A 325 22.72 16.11 -9.24
C SER A 325 23.87 16.80 -9.99
N THR A 326 24.23 18.01 -9.55
CA THR A 326 25.30 18.82 -10.16
C THR A 326 26.70 18.26 -9.90
N HIS A 327 26.86 17.36 -8.94
CA HIS A 327 28.15 16.79 -8.54
C HIS A 327 28.51 15.50 -9.31
N LEU A 328 27.73 15.14 -10.32
CA LEU A 328 28.00 13.93 -11.11
C LEU A 328 29.10 14.16 -12.14
N PRO A 329 30.12 13.28 -12.19
CA PRO A 329 31.16 13.39 -13.19
C PRO A 329 30.61 13.00 -14.57
N SER A 330 31.11 13.65 -15.62
CA SER A 330 30.61 13.47 -16.99
C SER A 330 30.70 12.03 -17.50
N TYR A 331 31.70 11.24 -17.06
CA TYR A 331 31.83 9.83 -17.45
C TYR A 331 30.64 9.00 -16.99
N LEU A 332 30.09 9.32 -15.82
CA LEU A 332 28.99 8.59 -15.21
C LEU A 332 27.71 8.81 -16.00
N VAL A 333 27.42 10.08 -16.29
CA VAL A 333 26.25 10.49 -17.07
C VAL A 333 26.32 9.91 -18.48
N ALA A 334 27.49 9.96 -19.12
CA ALA A 334 27.72 9.34 -20.41
C ALA A 334 27.46 7.82 -20.39
N ALA A 335 27.89 7.13 -19.33
CA ALA A 335 27.64 5.70 -19.16
C ALA A 335 26.14 5.40 -19.09
N PHE A 336 25.38 6.14 -18.28
CA PHE A 336 23.92 6.00 -18.19
C PHE A 336 23.24 6.29 -19.53
N ALA A 337 23.62 7.36 -20.21
CA ALA A 337 23.06 7.74 -21.51
C ALA A 337 23.31 6.65 -22.57
N LYS A 338 24.56 6.17 -22.70
CA LYS A 338 24.95 5.13 -23.65
C LYS A 338 24.28 3.79 -23.35
N ARG A 339 24.24 3.35 -22.08
CA ARG A 339 23.56 2.12 -21.69
C ARG A 339 22.06 2.19 -21.98
N LEU A 340 21.40 3.29 -21.62
CA LEU A 340 19.97 3.47 -21.92
C LEU A 340 19.71 3.52 -23.44
N ALA A 341 20.61 4.10 -24.23
CA ALA A 341 20.51 4.11 -25.69
C ALA A 341 20.61 2.70 -26.30
N GLN A 342 21.52 1.86 -25.79
CA GLN A 342 21.60 0.45 -26.20
C GLN A 342 20.35 -0.33 -25.85
N LEU A 343 19.84 -0.18 -24.62
CA LEU A 343 18.60 -0.83 -24.21
C LEU A 343 17.40 -0.36 -25.04
N SER A 344 17.44 0.89 -25.51
CA SER A 344 16.41 1.47 -26.37
C SER A 344 16.27 0.76 -27.72
N LEU A 345 17.33 0.13 -28.25
CA LEU A 345 17.24 -0.61 -29.53
C LEU A 345 16.27 -1.79 -29.48
N HIS A 346 16.09 -2.40 -28.30
CA HIS A 346 15.22 -3.55 -28.08
C HIS A 346 13.98 -3.19 -27.26
N ALA A 347 13.77 -1.90 -27.00
CA ALA A 347 12.70 -1.42 -26.14
C ALA A 347 11.34 -1.41 -26.88
N PRO A 348 10.23 -1.63 -26.16
CA PRO A 348 8.91 -1.36 -26.72
C PRO A 348 8.73 0.14 -27.00
N ALA A 349 7.87 0.48 -27.96
CA ALA A 349 7.60 1.87 -28.35
C ALA A 349 7.22 2.76 -27.15
N SER A 350 6.38 2.27 -26.23
CA SER A 350 6.00 3.02 -25.02
C SER A 350 7.17 3.39 -24.11
N ALA A 351 8.23 2.58 -24.08
CA ALA A 351 9.43 2.90 -23.31
C ALA A 351 10.29 3.95 -24.02
N LEU A 352 10.39 3.88 -25.37
CA LEU A 352 11.13 4.86 -26.18
C LEU A 352 10.60 6.29 -26.03
N TYR A 353 9.29 6.46 -25.82
CA TYR A 353 8.69 7.76 -25.53
C TYR A 353 9.29 8.42 -24.28
N THR A 354 9.71 7.64 -23.29
CA THR A 354 10.37 8.12 -22.06
C THR A 354 11.89 8.12 -22.20
N SER A 355 12.48 7.05 -22.74
CA SER A 355 13.93 6.85 -22.79
C SER A 355 14.64 7.86 -23.69
N LEU A 356 14.06 8.23 -24.84
CA LEU A 356 14.70 9.18 -25.75
C LEU A 356 14.81 10.60 -25.14
N PRO A 357 13.74 11.22 -24.62
CA PRO A 357 13.87 12.48 -23.90
C PRO A 357 14.77 12.37 -22.67
N PHE A 358 14.77 11.23 -21.96
CA PHE A 358 15.66 11.02 -20.82
C PHE A 358 17.14 11.09 -21.24
N ILE A 359 17.54 10.38 -22.31
CA ILE A 359 18.91 10.43 -22.85
C ILE A 359 19.27 11.86 -23.24
N MET A 360 18.38 12.56 -23.93
CA MET A 360 18.63 13.94 -24.36
C MET A 360 18.74 14.91 -23.18
N ASN A 361 17.92 14.75 -22.14
CA ASN A 361 18.00 15.54 -20.91
C ASN A 361 19.35 15.34 -20.19
N LEU A 362 19.84 14.10 -20.12
CA LEU A 362 21.17 13.81 -19.55
C LEU A 362 22.28 14.56 -20.30
N ILE A 363 22.24 14.53 -21.63
CA ILE A 363 23.25 15.18 -22.48
C ILE A 363 23.12 16.71 -22.38
N SER A 364 21.90 17.27 -22.36
CA SER A 364 21.69 18.71 -22.26
C SER A 364 22.13 19.28 -20.92
N ARG A 365 21.99 18.52 -19.83
CA ARG A 365 22.45 18.91 -18.48
C ARG A 365 23.98 18.87 -18.36
N HIS A 366 24.67 18.04 -19.14
CA HIS A 366 26.11 17.84 -19.07
C HIS A 366 26.79 18.06 -20.45
N PRO A 367 27.21 19.29 -20.79
CA PRO A 367 27.77 19.61 -22.11
C PRO A 367 28.97 18.76 -22.53
N ALA A 368 29.76 18.27 -21.57
CA ALA A 368 30.86 17.34 -21.86
C ALA A 368 30.42 16.02 -22.52
N CYS A 369 29.13 15.64 -22.39
CA CYS A 369 28.55 14.48 -23.04
C CYS A 369 28.08 14.77 -24.48
N GLU A 370 28.13 16.02 -24.96
CA GLU A 370 27.78 16.37 -26.35
C GLU A 370 28.69 15.66 -27.36
N VAL A 371 29.90 15.29 -26.94
CA VAL A 371 30.84 14.44 -27.69
C VAL A 371 30.23 13.12 -28.17
N LEU A 372 29.20 12.61 -27.47
CA LEU A 372 28.48 11.39 -27.86
C LEU A 372 27.57 11.59 -29.08
N LEU A 373 27.11 12.83 -29.31
CA LEU A 373 26.26 13.21 -30.43
C LEU A 373 27.09 13.71 -31.61
N HIS A 374 28.17 14.44 -31.34
CA HIS A 374 29.02 15.03 -32.35
C HIS A 374 30.48 15.10 -31.89
N ARG A 375 31.38 14.44 -32.63
CA ARG A 375 32.83 14.53 -32.43
C ARG A 375 33.47 15.35 -33.54
N THR A 376 34.19 16.40 -33.15
CA THR A 376 34.98 17.24 -34.07
C THR A 376 36.46 16.87 -34.08
N GLU A 377 36.96 16.23 -33.02
CA GLU A 377 38.37 15.83 -32.86
C GLU A 377 38.49 14.28 -32.88
N ASN A 378 39.57 13.79 -33.52
CA ASN A 378 39.84 12.39 -33.92
C ASN A 378 39.43 11.25 -32.94
N PRO A 379 39.24 10.01 -33.45
CA PRO A 379 39.29 9.62 -34.86
C PRO A 379 37.92 9.79 -35.55
N LEU A 380 37.94 10.19 -36.82
CA LEU A 380 36.75 10.29 -37.69
C LEU A 380 36.12 8.91 -37.99
N GLU A 381 36.90 7.84 -37.82
CA GLU A 381 36.49 6.46 -38.03
C GLU A 381 36.90 5.61 -36.81
N PHE A 382 35.99 4.76 -36.36
CA PHE A 382 36.23 3.79 -35.30
C PHE A 382 36.29 2.39 -35.91
N ASP A 383 37.35 1.64 -35.64
CA ASP A 383 37.40 0.21 -36.01
C ASP A 383 36.32 -0.58 -35.27
N HIS A 384 36.17 -0.29 -33.97
CA HIS A 384 35.17 -0.86 -33.07
C HIS A 384 34.70 0.17 -32.03
N ASP A 385 33.47 0.01 -31.52
CA ASP A 385 32.96 0.83 -30.43
C ASP A 385 33.74 0.54 -29.13
N PRO A 386 34.42 1.53 -28.51
CA PRO A 386 35.19 1.31 -27.28
C PRO A 386 34.30 1.06 -26.04
N PHE A 387 32.99 1.30 -26.12
CA PHE A 387 32.07 1.10 -25.01
C PHE A 387 31.94 -0.37 -24.60
N LEU A 388 32.02 -0.64 -23.29
CA LEU A 388 31.91 -1.97 -22.72
C LEU A 388 30.49 -2.18 -22.12
N PRO A 389 29.57 -2.89 -22.81
CA PRO A 389 28.17 -2.99 -22.39
C PRO A 389 27.95 -3.83 -21.13
N ASN A 390 28.82 -4.81 -20.88
CA ASN A 390 28.72 -5.74 -19.74
C ASN A 390 29.50 -5.26 -18.51
N GLU A 391 30.13 -4.09 -18.58
CA GLU A 391 30.89 -3.54 -17.46
C GLU A 391 29.91 -3.08 -16.36
N PRO A 392 30.03 -3.54 -15.11
CA PRO A 392 29.15 -3.12 -14.02
C PRO A 392 29.52 -1.74 -13.46
N ASP A 393 30.78 -1.33 -13.52
CA ASP A 393 31.23 -0.02 -13.05
C ASP A 393 31.12 1.02 -14.18
N PRO A 394 30.24 2.03 -14.04
CA PRO A 394 30.09 3.07 -15.07
C PRO A 394 31.40 3.81 -15.37
N LYS A 395 32.35 3.88 -14.41
CA LYS A 395 33.65 4.50 -14.59
C LYS A 395 34.52 3.79 -15.63
N ASN A 396 34.42 2.46 -15.71
CA ASN A 396 35.24 1.64 -16.61
C ASN A 396 34.54 1.34 -17.94
N SER A 397 33.29 1.77 -18.11
CA SER A 397 32.48 1.51 -19.31
C SER A 397 33.01 2.15 -20.60
N LYS A 398 33.91 3.15 -20.49
CA LYS A 398 34.45 3.94 -21.62
C LYS A 398 33.39 4.62 -22.48
N ALA A 399 32.23 4.94 -21.92
CA ALA A 399 31.14 5.56 -22.67
C ALA A 399 31.52 6.90 -23.31
N LEU A 400 32.34 7.74 -22.64
CA LEU A 400 32.83 9.00 -23.20
C LEU A 400 33.77 8.85 -24.40
N GLU A 401 34.26 7.66 -24.69
CA GLU A 401 35.08 7.37 -25.88
C GLU A 401 34.22 6.90 -27.06
N SER A 402 32.93 6.64 -26.84
CA SER A 402 31.96 6.10 -27.79
C SER A 402 31.05 7.18 -28.42
N CYS A 403 30.15 6.77 -29.31
CA CYS A 403 29.12 7.58 -29.96
C CYS A 403 27.74 6.95 -29.79
N LEU A 404 26.66 7.74 -29.95
CA LEU A 404 25.28 7.27 -29.84
C LEU A 404 24.68 6.85 -31.19
N TRP A 405 25.26 5.85 -31.85
CA TRP A 405 24.73 5.29 -33.11
C TRP A 405 23.32 4.69 -32.95
N GLU A 406 22.95 4.34 -31.72
CA GLU A 406 21.63 3.82 -31.40
C GLU A 406 20.54 4.85 -31.68
N LEU A 407 20.80 6.13 -31.38
CA LEU A 407 19.86 7.22 -31.69
C LEU A 407 19.71 7.40 -33.20
N GLN A 408 20.81 7.30 -33.95
CA GLN A 408 20.80 7.38 -35.42
C GLN A 408 19.99 6.21 -36.03
N THR A 409 20.10 5.02 -35.45
CA THR A 409 19.33 3.85 -35.88
C THR A 409 17.83 4.06 -35.63
N LEU A 410 17.47 4.62 -34.47
CA LEU A 410 16.08 4.92 -34.11
C LEU A 410 15.46 6.07 -34.93
N GLU A 411 16.24 6.86 -35.68
CA GLU A 411 15.70 7.86 -36.63
C GLU A 411 14.85 7.24 -37.75
N ARG A 412 15.02 5.93 -38.01
CA ARG A 412 14.27 5.16 -39.01
C ARG A 412 13.22 4.25 -38.37
N HIS A 413 12.81 4.55 -37.14
CA HIS A 413 11.79 3.77 -36.44
C HIS A 413 10.42 3.87 -37.15
N ILE A 414 9.61 2.82 -37.00
CA ILE A 414 8.30 2.66 -37.67
C ILE A 414 7.32 3.75 -37.20
N ASP A 415 7.35 4.08 -35.90
CA ASP A 415 6.59 5.17 -35.33
C ASP A 415 7.24 6.53 -35.68
N PRO A 416 6.53 7.43 -36.40
CA PRO A 416 7.06 8.71 -36.81
C PRO A 416 7.39 9.64 -35.64
N ASN A 417 6.65 9.57 -34.51
CA ASN A 417 6.93 10.40 -33.35
C ASN A 417 8.26 10.03 -32.69
N ILE A 418 8.56 8.73 -32.63
CA ILE A 418 9.83 8.21 -32.12
C ILE A 418 10.96 8.61 -33.08
N ALA A 419 10.76 8.41 -34.38
CA ALA A 419 11.74 8.82 -35.40
C ALA A 419 12.07 10.31 -35.33
N GLU A 420 11.05 11.18 -35.14
CA GLU A 420 11.24 12.62 -34.98
C GLU A 420 11.99 12.95 -33.68
N ARG A 421 11.62 12.34 -32.55
CA ARG A 421 12.33 12.51 -31.27
C ARG A 421 13.79 12.07 -31.37
N SER A 422 14.06 10.96 -32.04
CA SER A 422 15.40 10.44 -32.26
C SER A 422 16.25 11.32 -33.18
N LYS A 423 15.67 12.17 -34.03
CA LYS A 423 16.40 13.13 -34.87
C LYS A 423 16.77 14.42 -34.14
N LYS A 424 16.08 14.74 -33.04
CA LYS A 424 16.34 15.97 -32.30
C LYS A 424 17.68 15.86 -31.57
N ARG A 425 18.64 16.72 -31.94
CA ARG A 425 20.01 16.74 -31.38
C ARG A 425 20.25 17.89 -30.38
N LYS A 426 19.41 18.93 -30.43
CA LYS A 426 19.43 20.06 -29.50
C LYS A 426 18.00 20.31 -29.05
N ILE A 427 17.71 20.04 -27.78
CA ILE A 427 16.41 20.34 -27.19
C ILE A 427 16.66 20.99 -25.84
N ALA A 428 15.85 22.01 -25.54
CA ALA A 428 15.61 22.41 -24.17
C ALA A 428 15.15 21.19 -23.36
N GLU A 429 15.48 21.19 -22.08
CA GLU A 429 15.10 20.11 -21.17
C GLU A 429 13.58 19.85 -21.26
N THR A 430 13.22 18.58 -21.45
CA THR A 430 11.82 18.15 -21.58
C THR A 430 11.34 17.62 -20.25
N ASN A 431 10.16 18.04 -19.79
CA ASN A 431 9.55 17.46 -18.60
C ASN A 431 9.13 16.01 -18.88
N LEU A 432 9.71 15.06 -18.14
CA LEU A 432 9.43 13.63 -18.31
C LEU A 432 8.11 13.19 -17.69
N SER A 433 7.56 13.95 -16.73
CA SER A 433 6.44 13.51 -15.88
C SER A 433 5.22 13.07 -16.69
N GLU A 434 4.90 13.80 -17.75
CA GLU A 434 3.77 13.50 -18.65
C GLU A 434 4.00 12.25 -19.52
N LEU A 435 5.26 11.85 -19.70
CA LEU A 435 5.68 10.74 -20.57
C LEU A 435 5.95 9.44 -19.82
N LEU A 436 6.02 9.47 -18.49
CA LEU A 436 6.38 8.31 -17.67
C LEU A 436 5.29 7.23 -17.69
N GLU A 437 4.02 7.63 -17.71
CA GLU A 437 2.87 6.73 -17.62
C GLU A 437 2.31 6.31 -18.98
N THR A 438 2.83 6.87 -20.08
CA THR A 438 2.32 6.61 -21.43
C THR A 438 2.37 5.13 -21.79
N THR A 439 1.21 4.51 -21.98
CA THR A 439 1.11 3.10 -22.39
C THR A 439 0.99 2.96 -23.91
N THR A 440 1.16 1.73 -24.42
CA THR A 440 0.94 1.46 -25.85
C THR A 440 -0.50 1.72 -26.28
N THR A 441 -1.47 1.49 -25.40
CA THR A 441 -2.88 1.78 -25.65
C THR A 441 -3.11 3.27 -25.80
N ASP A 442 -2.50 4.10 -24.94
CA ASP A 442 -2.61 5.56 -25.02
C ASP A 442 -2.03 6.08 -26.34
N ILE A 443 -0.88 5.54 -26.77
CA ILE A 443 -0.25 5.90 -28.04
C ILE A 443 -1.21 5.56 -29.20
N MET A 444 -1.75 4.34 -29.23
CA MET A 444 -2.68 3.91 -30.28
C MET A 444 -3.96 4.74 -30.30
N GLU A 445 -4.55 5.05 -29.14
CA GLU A 445 -5.73 5.91 -29.05
C GLU A 445 -5.45 7.33 -29.51
N SER A 446 -4.27 7.88 -29.18
CA SER A 446 -3.86 9.21 -29.61
C SER A 446 -3.71 9.29 -31.13
N GLU A 447 -3.20 8.23 -31.77
CA GLU A 447 -3.07 8.15 -33.23
C GLU A 447 -4.41 7.90 -33.91
N ALA A 448 -5.28 7.05 -33.34
CA ALA A 448 -6.62 6.79 -33.86
C ALA A 448 -7.46 8.09 -33.96
N LYS A 449 -7.30 9.01 -33.01
CA LYS A 449 -7.96 10.33 -33.02
C LYS A 449 -7.44 11.26 -34.12
N LYS A 450 -6.22 11.04 -34.63
CA LYS A 450 -5.61 11.87 -35.69
C LYS A 450 -5.99 11.44 -37.11
N ILE A 451 -6.57 10.26 -37.28
CA ILE A 451 -6.93 9.71 -38.59
C ILE A 451 -8.01 10.60 -39.24
N LYS A 452 -7.63 11.27 -40.33
CA LYS A 452 -8.54 12.07 -41.18
C LYS A 452 -9.18 11.19 -42.26
N LYS A 453 -10.28 11.65 -42.86
CA LYS A 453 -11.09 10.88 -43.84
C LYS A 453 -10.35 10.52 -45.14
N ASP A 454 -9.36 11.30 -45.57
CA ASP A 454 -8.61 11.05 -46.79
C ASP A 454 -7.31 10.29 -46.49
N ILE A 455 -7.36 8.96 -46.64
CA ILE A 455 -6.21 8.07 -46.45
C ILE A 455 -5.69 7.65 -47.82
N PRO A 456 -4.39 7.87 -48.13
CA PRO A 456 -3.81 7.42 -49.39
C PRO A 456 -3.84 5.89 -49.47
N ILE A 457 -4.21 5.37 -50.65
CA ILE A 457 -4.30 3.94 -50.95
C ILE A 457 -3.14 3.54 -51.87
N ASN A 458 -2.66 2.31 -51.74
CA ASN A 458 -1.65 1.79 -52.66
C ASN A 458 -2.25 1.56 -54.04
N PHE A 459 -1.62 2.10 -55.09
CA PHE A 459 -2.05 1.92 -56.48
C PHE A 459 -1.79 0.50 -56.99
N GLU A 460 -0.80 -0.17 -56.44
CA GLU A 460 -0.44 -1.53 -56.81
C GLU A 460 -1.41 -2.53 -56.18
N ARG A 461 -2.25 -3.14 -57.01
CA ARG A 461 -3.22 -4.15 -56.58
C ARG A 461 -2.52 -5.51 -56.50
N MET A 462 -2.28 -5.99 -55.27
CA MET A 462 -1.72 -7.33 -55.04
C MET A 462 -2.66 -8.39 -55.64
N ALA A 463 -2.20 -9.10 -56.68
CA ALA A 463 -2.99 -10.11 -57.39
C ALA A 463 -3.19 -11.40 -56.57
N GLU A 464 -2.23 -11.74 -55.70
CA GLU A 464 -2.28 -12.87 -54.78
C GLU A 464 -1.59 -12.51 -53.45
N LEU A 465 -2.17 -12.95 -52.33
CA LEU A 465 -1.61 -12.75 -50.99
C LEU A 465 -0.49 -13.79 -50.74
N LYS A 466 0.61 -13.67 -51.48
CA LYS A 466 1.78 -14.54 -51.30
C LYS A 466 2.68 -13.95 -50.22
N MET A 467 2.86 -14.72 -49.14
CA MET A 467 3.90 -14.42 -48.16
C MET A 467 5.26 -14.39 -48.89
N PRO A 468 6.15 -13.43 -48.56
CA PRO A 468 7.44 -13.35 -49.21
C PRO A 468 8.21 -14.66 -49.02
N LEU A 469 8.85 -15.13 -50.10
CA LEU A 469 9.64 -16.36 -50.14
C LEU A 469 10.68 -16.35 -49.02
N GLY A 470 10.43 -17.10 -47.94
CA GLY A 470 11.30 -17.15 -46.75
C GLY A 470 10.54 -17.13 -45.42
N PHE A 471 9.29 -16.64 -45.38
CA PHE A 471 8.45 -16.73 -44.19
C PHE A 471 7.75 -18.10 -44.13
N LYS A 472 8.22 -18.99 -43.24
CA LYS A 472 7.48 -20.17 -42.77
C LYS A 472 6.85 -19.81 -41.42
N LEU A 473 5.55 -20.08 -41.28
CA LEU A 473 4.80 -19.98 -40.02
C LEU A 473 5.32 -20.97 -38.98
#